data_AF-A0A8T3YG62-F1
#
_entry.id   AF-A0A8T3YG62-F1
#
_cell.length_a   1.000
_cell.length_b   1.000
_cell.length_c   1.000
_cell.angle_alpha   90.00
_cell.angle_beta   90.00
_cell.angle_gamma   90.00
#
_symmetry.space_group_name_H-M   'P 1'
#
loop_
_entity.id
_entity.type
_entity.pdbx_description
1 polymer ?
#
loop_
_entity_poly.entity_id
_entity_poly.type
_entity_poly.pdbx_seq_one_letter_code
_entity_poly.pdbx_strand_id
1 'polypeptide(L)'
;MSDYLRRKLQEQAAKEQQGAQTPPSPSALAPDASPAVPPSQAPPPVAPAAATPAVAIPAAAAPAKPKGGPLKTSRSDYDIAYEHDRTVRKVFRLRVVYNRNGCIGSSHCLLSDPYNFEVDEQFKAILKGGEELPGAKGVFVKVIETEEPHLVLNAAKTCTPRVISVIDLETGKRIAP
;
A
#
# COMPACT_ATOMS: atom_id res chain seq x y z
N MET A 1 -44.39 -21.40 -26.99
CA MET A 1 -43.62 -20.46 -26.14
C MET A 1 -44.59 -19.98 -25.08
N SER A 2 -44.37 -20.33 -23.81
CA SER A 2 -45.35 -20.13 -22.72
C SER A 2 -45.55 -18.65 -22.38
N ASP A 3 -46.74 -18.26 -21.96
CA ASP A 3 -47.08 -16.87 -21.59
C ASP A 3 -46.18 -16.30 -20.48
N TYR A 4 -45.61 -17.19 -19.67
CA TYR A 4 -44.59 -16.86 -18.67
C TYR A 4 -43.34 -16.20 -19.28
N LEU A 5 -42.85 -16.73 -20.41
CA LEU A 5 -41.66 -16.20 -21.09
C LEU A 5 -41.92 -14.83 -21.71
N ARG A 6 -43.11 -14.58 -22.27
CA ARG A 6 -43.49 -13.25 -22.77
C ARG A 6 -43.54 -12.21 -21.66
N ARG A 7 -44.08 -12.58 -20.50
CA ARG A 7 -44.20 -11.68 -19.35
C ARG A 7 -42.83 -11.30 -18.77
N LYS A 8 -41.90 -12.27 -18.66
CA LYS A 8 -40.51 -12.03 -18.25
C LYS A 8 -39.75 -11.11 -19.21
N LEU A 9 -39.95 -11.27 -20.51
CA LEU A 9 -39.32 -10.43 -21.54
C LEU A 9 -39.84 -9.00 -21.52
N GLN A 10 -41.15 -8.80 -21.32
CA GLN A 10 -41.73 -7.46 -21.15
C GLN A 10 -41.23 -6.79 -19.86
N GLU A 11 -41.05 -7.55 -18.77
CA GLU A 11 -40.55 -7.02 -17.49
C GLU A 11 -39.08 -6.58 -17.57
N GLN A 12 -38.25 -7.29 -18.34
CA GLN A 12 -36.86 -6.87 -18.61
C GLN A 12 -36.80 -5.62 -19.50
N ALA A 13 -37.60 -5.56 -20.57
CA ALA A 13 -37.64 -4.39 -21.46
C ALA A 13 -38.10 -3.12 -20.73
N ALA A 14 -39.02 -3.23 -19.75
CA ALA A 14 -39.45 -2.09 -18.94
C ALA A 14 -38.37 -1.57 -17.99
N LYS A 15 -37.48 -2.44 -17.49
CA LYS A 15 -36.36 -2.04 -16.61
C LYS A 15 -35.25 -1.31 -17.35
N GLU A 16 -34.98 -1.65 -18.62
CA GLU A 16 -33.99 -0.92 -19.42
C GLU A 16 -34.43 0.51 -19.75
N GLN A 17 -35.72 0.77 -19.94
CA GLN A 17 -36.21 2.12 -20.23
C GLN A 17 -36.16 3.07 -19.02
N GLN A 18 -36.09 2.54 -17.79
CA GLN A 18 -36.01 3.37 -16.57
C GLN A 18 -34.56 3.71 -16.17
N GLY A 19 -33.55 3.05 -16.74
CA GLY A 19 -32.13 3.27 -16.40
C GLY A 19 -31.45 4.43 -17.12
N ALA A 20 -32.09 5.09 -18.09
CA ALA A 20 -31.44 6.05 -19.00
C ALA A 20 -31.70 7.53 -18.69
N GLN A 21 -32.37 7.88 -17.58
CA GLN A 21 -32.52 9.28 -17.16
C GLN A 21 -31.45 9.63 -16.13
N THR A 22 -30.23 9.85 -16.62
CA THR A 22 -29.23 10.62 -15.84
C THR A 22 -29.70 12.09 -15.86
N PRO A 23 -29.90 12.74 -14.70
CA PRO A 23 -30.24 14.16 -14.69
C PRO A 23 -29.11 14.97 -15.33
N PRO A 24 -29.41 16.00 -16.13
CA PRO A 24 -28.39 16.88 -16.69
C PRO A 24 -27.63 17.53 -15.54
N SER A 25 -26.31 17.34 -15.55
CA SER A 25 -25.39 18.02 -14.64
C SER A 25 -25.55 19.54 -14.80
N PRO A 26 -25.83 20.31 -13.74
CA PRO A 26 -25.92 21.75 -13.84
C PRO A 26 -24.52 22.32 -14.11
N SER A 27 -24.23 22.55 -15.39
CA SER A 27 -23.12 23.37 -15.85
C SER A 27 -23.44 24.82 -15.53
N ALA A 28 -23.09 25.24 -14.31
CA ALA A 28 -23.05 26.63 -13.90
C ALA A 28 -21.59 27.08 -13.89
N LEU A 29 -21.17 27.64 -15.02
CA LEU A 29 -20.03 28.54 -15.13
C LEU A 29 -20.25 29.72 -14.17
N ALA A 30 -19.54 29.73 -13.05
CA ALA A 30 -19.26 30.94 -12.30
C ALA A 30 -17.95 31.54 -12.84
N PRO A 31 -17.91 32.86 -13.15
CA PRO A 31 -16.67 33.52 -13.53
C PRO A 31 -15.71 33.61 -12.34
N ASP A 32 -14.43 33.40 -12.65
CA ASP A 32 -13.25 33.60 -11.81
C ASP A 32 -13.36 34.85 -10.92
N ALA A 33 -13.60 34.63 -9.64
CA ALA A 33 -13.15 35.53 -8.59
C ALA A 33 -11.90 34.92 -7.98
N SER A 34 -10.75 35.18 -8.61
CA SER A 34 -9.44 34.94 -8.01
C SER A 34 -9.38 35.63 -6.65
N PRO A 35 -9.24 34.91 -5.52
CA PRO A 35 -8.90 35.55 -4.26
C PRO A 35 -7.49 36.13 -4.40
N ALA A 36 -7.35 37.42 -4.06
CA ALA A 36 -6.07 38.09 -3.99
C ALA A 36 -5.12 37.25 -3.13
N VAL A 37 -4.05 36.76 -3.77
CA VAL A 37 -2.94 36.08 -3.10
C VAL A 37 -2.35 37.10 -2.11
N PRO A 38 -2.35 36.82 -0.79
CA PRO A 38 -1.67 37.69 0.15
C PRO A 38 -0.18 37.73 -0.22
N PRO A 39 0.50 38.89 -0.06
CA PRO A 39 1.91 39.00 -0.36
C PRO A 39 2.69 37.93 0.42
N SER A 40 3.37 37.07 -0.32
CA SER A 40 4.30 36.08 0.21
C SER A 40 5.30 36.80 1.10
N GLN A 41 5.15 36.65 2.42
CA GLN A 41 6.18 37.07 3.36
C GLN A 41 7.40 36.22 3.06
N ALA A 42 8.43 36.85 2.50
CA ALA A 42 9.73 36.23 2.32
C ALA A 42 10.14 35.60 3.66
N PRO A 43 10.49 34.31 3.70
CA PRO A 43 10.97 33.70 4.92
C PRO A 43 12.20 34.48 5.39
N PRO A 44 12.34 34.72 6.72
CA PRO A 44 13.52 35.37 7.25
C PRO A 44 14.78 34.61 6.79
N PRO A 45 15.89 35.32 6.52
CA PRO A 45 17.13 34.67 6.14
C PRO A 45 17.51 33.64 7.20
N VAL A 46 17.55 32.38 6.81
CA VAL A 46 18.02 31.28 7.65
C VAL A 46 19.48 31.58 7.95
N ALA A 47 19.78 31.87 9.22
CA ALA A 47 21.15 32.04 9.68
C ALA A 47 21.99 30.81 9.27
N PRO A 48 23.23 31.00 8.79
CA PRO A 48 24.07 29.88 8.39
C PRO A 48 24.22 28.93 9.57
N ALA A 49 23.80 27.69 9.37
CA ALA A 49 23.97 26.62 10.34
C ALA A 49 25.44 26.54 10.72
N ALA A 50 25.72 26.73 12.01
CA ALA A 50 27.06 26.57 12.57
C ALA A 50 27.60 25.19 12.16
N ALA A 51 28.78 25.21 11.55
CA ALA A 51 29.50 24.02 11.12
C ALA A 51 29.61 23.04 12.29
N THR A 52 28.97 21.88 12.17
CA THR A 52 29.16 20.79 13.12
C THR A 52 30.60 20.31 13.03
N PRO A 53 31.29 20.13 14.17
CA PRO A 53 32.65 19.61 14.18
C PRO A 53 32.64 18.18 13.63
N ALA A 54 33.55 17.91 12.71
CA ALA A 54 33.77 16.59 12.12
C ALA A 54 34.10 15.58 13.24
N VAL A 55 33.16 14.70 13.55
CA VAL A 55 33.40 13.55 14.42
C VAL A 55 34.20 12.55 13.60
N ALA A 56 35.46 12.36 13.99
CA ALA A 56 36.34 11.36 13.41
C ALA A 56 35.72 9.97 13.55
N ILE A 57 35.46 9.33 12.41
CA ILE A 57 35.02 7.93 12.34
C ILE A 57 36.22 7.06 12.78
N PRO A 58 36.11 6.24 13.84
CA PRO A 58 37.17 5.31 14.19
C PRO A 58 37.32 4.26 13.09
N ALA A 59 38.56 4.05 12.66
CA ALA A 59 38.92 3.05 11.67
C ALA A 59 38.42 1.66 12.09
N ALA A 60 37.57 1.06 11.27
CA ALA A 60 37.09 -0.30 11.47
C ALA A 60 38.28 -1.28 11.44
N ALA A 61 38.49 -2.00 12.54
CA ALA A 61 39.44 -3.10 12.61
C ALA A 61 39.03 -4.18 11.61
N ALA A 62 39.99 -4.63 10.81
CA ALA A 62 39.80 -5.68 9.81
C ALA A 62 39.29 -6.99 10.45
N PRO A 63 38.28 -7.67 9.87
CA PRO A 63 37.82 -8.94 10.39
C PRO A 63 38.90 -10.01 10.18
N ALA A 64 39.24 -10.70 11.28
CA ALA A 64 40.15 -11.84 11.27
C ALA A 64 39.61 -12.96 10.37
N LYS A 65 40.44 -13.44 9.44
CA LYS A 65 40.14 -14.59 8.57
C LYS A 65 39.85 -15.83 9.45
N PRO A 66 38.68 -16.48 9.34
CA PRO A 66 38.47 -17.77 9.96
C PRO A 66 39.39 -18.80 9.29
N LYS A 67 40.20 -19.49 10.10
CA LYS A 67 41.04 -20.61 9.64
C LYS A 67 40.13 -21.76 9.22
N GLY A 68 40.09 -22.05 7.93
CA GLY A 68 39.36 -23.17 7.36
C GLY A 68 39.89 -24.51 7.88
N GLY A 69 39.06 -25.21 8.64
CA GLY A 69 39.21 -26.64 8.85
C GLY A 69 38.65 -27.43 7.67
N PRO A 70 39.14 -28.66 7.39
CA PRO A 70 38.65 -29.46 6.28
C PRO A 70 37.18 -29.83 6.49
N LEU A 71 36.32 -29.40 5.56
CA LEU A 71 34.93 -29.86 5.48
C LEU A 71 34.93 -31.37 5.25
N LYS A 72 34.61 -32.13 6.30
CA LYS A 72 34.20 -33.52 6.15
C LYS A 72 32.77 -33.53 5.63
N THR A 73 32.60 -33.60 4.32
CA THR A 73 31.30 -33.83 3.69
C THR A 73 30.95 -35.32 3.84
N SER A 74 30.47 -35.73 5.01
CA SER A 74 29.68 -36.96 5.11
C SER A 74 28.34 -36.70 4.44
N ARG A 75 28.13 -37.37 3.31
CA ARG A 75 26.97 -37.27 2.41
C ARG A 75 25.71 -37.94 3.01
N SER A 76 25.48 -37.76 4.31
CA SER A 76 24.37 -38.33 5.09
C SER A 76 23.50 -37.26 5.77
N ASP A 77 23.85 -35.97 5.66
CA ASP A 77 23.05 -34.87 6.23
C ASP A 77 21.85 -34.46 5.35
N TYR A 78 21.69 -35.05 4.15
CA TYR A 78 20.52 -34.80 3.28
C TYR A 78 19.30 -35.65 3.63
N ASP A 79 19.44 -36.61 4.56
CA ASP A 79 18.34 -37.42 5.09
C ASP A 79 17.96 -37.00 6.52
N ILE A 80 18.37 -35.80 6.95
CA ILE A 80 17.66 -35.10 8.04
C ILE A 80 16.31 -34.70 7.45
N ALA A 81 15.38 -35.63 7.60
CA ALA A 81 13.95 -35.50 7.59
C ALA A 81 13.51 -34.04 7.47
N TYR A 82 12.82 -33.78 6.37
CA TYR A 82 11.96 -32.64 6.08
C TYR A 82 10.84 -32.52 7.14
N GLU A 83 11.25 -32.33 8.40
CA GLU A 83 10.46 -32.02 9.59
C GLU A 83 10.66 -30.54 9.96
N HIS A 84 11.01 -29.70 8.98
CA HIS A 84 10.83 -28.27 9.11
C HIS A 84 9.34 -27.96 9.06
N ASP A 85 8.77 -27.80 10.24
CA ASP A 85 7.57 -27.00 10.48
C ASP A 85 6.25 -27.55 9.92
N ARG A 86 5.74 -28.58 10.60
CA ARG A 86 4.31 -28.68 10.92
C ARG A 86 3.90 -27.70 12.04
N THR A 87 4.65 -26.61 12.25
CA THR A 87 4.19 -25.52 13.10
C THR A 87 3.11 -24.78 12.32
N VAL A 88 1.89 -24.89 12.85
CA VAL A 88 0.66 -24.19 12.46
C VAL A 88 0.98 -22.95 11.63
N ARG A 89 0.67 -22.97 10.33
CA ARG A 89 0.79 -21.78 9.47
C ARG A 89 -0.02 -20.67 10.14
N LYS A 90 0.69 -19.74 10.77
CA LYS A 90 0.04 -18.68 11.53
C LYS A 90 -0.57 -17.72 10.52
N VAL A 91 -1.90 -17.74 10.42
CA VAL A 91 -2.63 -16.79 9.58
C VAL A 91 -2.68 -15.46 10.34
N PHE A 92 -2.18 -14.41 9.73
CA PHE A 92 -2.21 -13.06 10.28
C PHE A 92 -3.39 -12.28 9.69
N ARG A 93 -4.16 -11.63 10.56
CA ARG A 93 -5.25 -10.73 10.17
C ARG A 93 -4.75 -9.28 10.26
N LEU A 94 -4.47 -8.68 9.11
CA LEU A 94 -3.89 -7.35 9.01
C LEU A 94 -4.89 -6.38 8.37
N ARG A 95 -4.93 -5.15 8.88
CA ARG A 95 -5.63 -4.03 8.24
C ARG A 95 -4.60 -3.13 7.57
N VAL A 96 -4.71 -3.00 6.26
CA VAL A 96 -3.91 -2.08 5.44
C VAL A 96 -4.70 -0.80 5.26
N VAL A 97 -4.09 0.34 5.56
CA VAL A 97 -4.64 1.67 5.33
C VAL A 97 -3.74 2.38 4.33
N TYR A 98 -4.29 2.79 3.20
CA TYR A 98 -3.56 3.42 2.11
C TYR A 98 -4.11 4.82 1.83
N ASN A 99 -3.27 5.85 1.90
CA ASN A 99 -3.64 7.22 1.55
C ASN A 99 -3.15 7.59 0.14
N ARG A 100 -4.06 7.57 -0.83
CA ARG A 100 -3.78 7.88 -2.24
C ARG A 100 -3.37 9.33 -2.47
N ASN A 101 -3.83 10.26 -1.63
CA ASN A 101 -3.53 11.68 -1.80
C ASN A 101 -2.04 11.98 -1.61
N GLY A 102 -1.36 11.25 -0.71
CA GLY A 102 0.09 11.38 -0.49
C GLY A 102 0.94 10.49 -1.41
N CYS A 103 0.33 9.68 -2.29
CA CYS A 103 1.06 8.78 -3.16
C CYS A 103 1.77 9.56 -4.29
N ILE A 104 3.09 9.38 -4.38
CA ILE A 104 3.98 10.00 -5.38
C ILE A 104 4.21 9.12 -6.62
N GLY A 105 3.61 7.94 -6.68
CA GLY A 105 3.73 7.04 -7.84
C GLY A 105 5.09 6.34 -8.01
N SER A 106 5.78 6.02 -6.90
CA SER A 106 7.08 5.34 -6.96
C SER A 106 7.02 3.83 -7.24
N SER A 107 5.83 3.23 -7.20
CA SER A 107 5.57 1.81 -7.50
C SER A 107 6.34 0.75 -6.68
N HIS A 108 7.09 1.12 -5.64
CA HIS A 108 7.80 0.16 -4.77
C HIS A 108 6.87 -0.82 -4.05
N CYS A 109 5.65 -0.38 -3.73
CA CYS A 109 4.62 -1.23 -3.12
C CYS A 109 4.17 -2.36 -4.07
N LEU A 110 4.06 -2.10 -5.38
CA LEU A 110 3.75 -3.11 -6.38
C LEU A 110 4.86 -4.17 -6.50
N LEU A 111 6.12 -3.73 -6.44
CA LEU A 111 7.27 -4.65 -6.49
C LEU A 111 7.34 -5.54 -5.24
N SER A 112 6.96 -5.00 -4.08
CA SER A 112 6.99 -5.74 -2.80
C SER A 112 5.78 -6.65 -2.60
N ASP A 113 4.60 -6.22 -3.07
CA ASP A 113 3.33 -6.95 -2.93
C ASP A 113 2.43 -6.74 -4.16
N PRO A 114 2.68 -7.49 -5.26
CA PRO A 114 1.91 -7.38 -6.50
C PRO A 114 0.47 -7.93 -6.39
N TYR A 115 0.18 -8.68 -5.32
CA TYR A 115 -1.13 -9.29 -5.11
C TYR A 115 -2.14 -8.29 -4.55
N ASN A 116 -1.69 -7.35 -3.72
CA ASN A 116 -2.57 -6.35 -3.11
C ASN A 116 -2.49 -4.97 -3.75
N PHE A 117 -1.42 -4.65 -4.48
CA PHE A 117 -1.26 -3.36 -5.13
C PHE A 117 -1.34 -3.47 -6.65
N GLU A 118 -1.85 -2.42 -7.28
CA GLU A 118 -1.82 -2.17 -8.73
C GLU A 118 -1.37 -0.73 -8.97
N VAL A 119 -1.07 -0.38 -10.21
CA VAL A 119 -0.78 1.00 -10.62
C VAL A 119 -1.82 1.43 -11.64
N ASP A 120 -2.35 2.64 -11.48
CA ASP A 120 -3.33 3.21 -12.40
C ASP A 120 -2.70 4.01 -13.54
N GLU A 121 -3.54 4.59 -14.39
CA GLU A 121 -3.13 5.45 -15.51
C GLU A 121 -2.42 6.74 -15.06
N GLN A 122 -2.60 7.14 -13.79
CA GLN A 122 -1.94 8.31 -13.19
C GLN A 122 -0.61 7.93 -12.50
N PHE A 123 -0.14 6.69 -12.70
CA PHE A 123 1.01 6.10 -12.02
C PHE A 123 0.89 6.05 -10.49
N LYS A 124 -0.31 6.19 -9.93
CA LYS A 124 -0.57 6.04 -8.50
C LYS A 124 -0.93 4.61 -8.17
N ALA A 125 -0.52 4.17 -6.99
CA ALA A 125 -0.89 2.85 -6.51
C ALA A 125 -2.41 2.77 -6.23
N ILE A 126 -3.02 1.63 -6.52
CA ILE A 126 -4.38 1.24 -6.13
C ILE A 126 -4.25 0.05 -5.18
N LEU A 127 -4.99 0.09 -4.07
CA LEU A 127 -5.15 -1.06 -3.17
C LEU A 127 -6.29 -1.95 -3.70
N LYS A 128 -5.96 -3.11 -4.26
CA LYS A 128 -6.93 -4.03 -4.89
C LYS A 128 -7.96 -4.51 -3.88
N GLY A 129 -9.25 -4.21 -4.13
CA GLY A 129 -10.34 -4.56 -3.21
C GLY A 129 -10.33 -3.78 -1.90
N GLY A 130 -9.64 -2.63 -1.84
CA GLY A 130 -9.74 -1.70 -0.72
C GLY A 130 -10.99 -0.83 -0.83
N GLU A 131 -11.65 -0.61 0.31
CA GLU A 131 -12.82 0.25 0.43
C GLU A 131 -12.40 1.66 0.87
N GLU A 132 -12.98 2.69 0.28
CA GLU A 132 -12.73 4.06 0.71
C GLU A 132 -13.37 4.33 2.08
N LEU A 133 -12.61 4.91 3.01
CA LEU A 133 -13.06 5.10 4.38
C LEU A 133 -14.08 6.26 4.45
N PRO A 134 -15.27 6.05 5.05
CA PRO A 134 -16.30 7.08 5.10
C PRO A 134 -15.80 8.30 5.86
N GLY A 135 -15.82 9.47 5.21
CA GLY A 135 -15.34 10.73 5.78
C GLY A 135 -13.87 11.06 5.50
N ALA A 136 -13.11 10.17 4.86
CA ALA A 136 -11.72 10.42 4.49
C ALA A 136 -11.48 10.16 3.00
N LYS A 137 -11.75 11.17 2.16
CA LYS A 137 -11.58 11.07 0.71
C LYS A 137 -10.14 10.72 0.33
N GLY A 138 -9.97 9.68 -0.48
CA GLY A 138 -8.68 9.18 -0.95
C GLY A 138 -7.94 8.28 0.04
N VAL A 139 -8.57 7.87 1.14
CA VAL A 139 -8.03 6.88 2.08
C VAL A 139 -8.76 5.56 1.91
N PHE A 140 -8.03 4.52 1.53
CA PHE A 140 -8.55 3.18 1.26
C PHE A 140 -8.12 2.23 2.37
N VAL A 141 -9.00 1.31 2.75
CA VAL A 141 -8.76 0.31 3.78
C VAL A 141 -9.10 -1.08 3.25
N LYS A 142 -8.23 -2.04 3.55
CA LYS A 142 -8.46 -3.46 3.25
C LYS A 142 -8.07 -4.30 4.45
N VAL A 143 -8.89 -5.30 4.76
CA VAL A 143 -8.52 -6.38 5.69
C VAL A 143 -7.96 -7.53 4.88
N ILE A 144 -6.78 -8.02 5.26
CA ILE A 144 -6.06 -9.09 4.60
C ILE A 144 -5.82 -10.20 5.62
N GLU A 145 -6.14 -11.42 5.22
CA GLU A 145 -5.75 -12.63 5.94
C GLU A 145 -4.65 -13.30 5.13
N THR A 146 -3.45 -13.44 5.69
CA THR A 146 -2.31 -14.00 4.96
C THR A 146 -1.39 -14.80 5.87
N GLU A 147 -0.80 -15.85 5.31
CA GLU A 147 0.29 -16.62 5.92
C GLU A 147 1.65 -15.89 5.75
N GLU A 148 1.71 -14.93 4.83
CA GLU A 148 2.92 -14.23 4.40
C GLU A 148 2.83 -12.71 4.67
N PRO A 149 2.84 -12.27 5.94
CA PRO A 149 2.69 -10.85 6.28
C PRO A 149 3.89 -10.00 5.82
N HIS A 150 5.03 -10.63 5.52
CA HIS A 150 6.26 -9.93 5.15
C HIS A 150 6.11 -9.13 3.84
N LEU A 151 5.28 -9.58 2.89
CA LEU A 151 5.05 -8.88 1.61
C LEU A 151 4.42 -7.50 1.85
N VAL A 152 3.30 -7.46 2.56
CA VAL A 152 2.59 -6.22 2.86
C VAL A 152 3.39 -5.31 3.79
N LEU A 153 4.14 -5.88 4.74
CA LEU A 153 5.03 -5.12 5.62
C LEU A 153 6.19 -4.50 4.84
N ASN A 154 6.74 -5.20 3.85
CA ASN A 154 7.78 -4.65 2.97
C ASN A 154 7.24 -3.55 2.07
N ALA A 155 6.01 -3.70 1.54
CA ALA A 155 5.35 -2.65 0.76
C ALA A 155 5.16 -1.35 1.56
N ALA A 156 4.78 -1.46 2.84
CA ALA A 156 4.70 -0.32 3.75
C ALA A 156 6.07 0.32 4.02
N LYS A 157 7.07 -0.48 4.39
CA LYS A 157 8.43 0.00 4.71
C LYS A 157 9.14 0.67 3.53
N THR A 158 8.92 0.18 2.32
CA THR A 158 9.52 0.72 1.09
C THR A 158 8.75 1.92 0.53
N CYS A 159 7.59 2.25 1.08
CA CYS A 159 6.82 3.41 0.67
C CYS A 159 7.52 4.70 1.10
N THR A 160 8.20 5.38 0.17
CA THR A 160 8.92 6.63 0.42
C THR A 160 8.07 7.71 1.12
N PRO A 161 6.83 8.02 0.68
CA PRO A 161 6.00 9.00 1.37
C PRO A 161 5.27 8.44 2.61
N ARG A 162 5.48 7.16 2.96
CA ARG A 162 4.87 6.48 4.12
C ARG A 162 3.34 6.59 4.16
N VAL A 163 2.71 6.30 3.03
CA VAL A 163 1.24 6.37 2.87
C VAL A 163 0.53 5.04 3.05
N ILE A 164 1.24 3.97 3.40
CA ILE A 164 0.70 2.62 3.56
C ILE A 164 0.94 2.16 5.00
N SER A 165 -0.06 2.27 5.86
CA SER A 165 0.03 1.81 7.24
C SER A 165 -0.52 0.38 7.38
N VAL A 166 0.18 -0.45 8.13
CA VAL A 166 -0.28 -1.82 8.45
C VAL A 166 -0.55 -1.93 9.94
N ILE A 167 -1.78 -2.32 10.28
CA ILE A 167 -2.26 -2.50 11.65
C ILE A 167 -2.57 -3.97 11.84
N ASP A 168 -2.06 -4.55 12.90
CA ASP A 168 -2.43 -5.89 13.34
C ASP A 168 -3.81 -5.85 14.00
N LEU A 169 -4.75 -6.65 13.51
CA LEU A 169 -6.09 -6.71 14.11
C LEU A 169 -6.13 -7.53 15.40
N GLU A 170 -5.18 -8.44 15.62
CA GLU A 170 -5.11 -9.23 16.86
C GLU A 170 -4.61 -8.37 18.02
N THR A 171 -3.54 -7.61 17.79
CA THR A 171 -2.92 -6.78 18.83
C THR A 171 -3.41 -5.32 18.84
N GLY A 172 -4.06 -4.86 17.77
CA GLY A 172 -4.44 -3.47 17.57
C GLY A 172 -3.25 -2.53 17.33
N LYS A 173 -2.01 -3.06 17.23
CA LYS A 173 -0.80 -2.26 17.11
C LYS A 173 -0.47 -1.99 15.64
N ARG A 174 0.01 -0.77 15.36
CA ARG A 174 0.59 -0.43 14.06
C ARG A 174 1.97 -1.09 13.94
N ILE A 175 2.14 -1.95 12.95
CA ILE A 175 3.41 -2.66 12.69
C ILE A 175 4.30 -1.84 11.75
N ALA A 176 3.71 -1.17 10.75
CA ALA A 176 4.45 -0.47 9.71
C ALA A 176 3.84 0.92 9.38
N PRO A 177 4.70 1.88 8.94
CA PRO A 177 4.31 3.25 8.66
C PRO A 177 3.56 3.41 7.33
#